data_AF-A0A7Y3GKU1-F1
#
_entry.id   AF-A0A7Y3GKU1-F1
#
_cell.length_a   1.000
_cell.length_b   1.000
_cell.length_c   1.000
_cell.angle_alpha   90.00
_cell.angle_beta   90.00
_cell.angle_gamma   90.00
#
_symmetry.space_group_name_H-M   'P 1'
#
loop_
_entity.id
_entity.type
_entity.pdbx_description
1 polymer ?
#
loop_
_entity_poly.entity_id
_entity_poly.type
_entity_poly.pdbx_seq_one_letter_code
_entity_poly.pdbx_strand_id
1 'polypeptide(L)' 'DRLAEVLSILNRGGMNAFQVASQMTWDIKAESWNQFPVAQKWFATGEAISHLRYLEEEEKVVRSVSQKITMYSRL' A
#
# COMPACT_ATOMS: atom_id res chain seq x y z
N ASP A 1 -4.29 8.79 -10.44
CA ASP A 1 -3.72 9.35 -9.20
C ASP A 1 -3.37 8.29 -8.16
N ARG A 2 -4.32 7.55 -7.55
CA ARG A 2 -3.97 6.54 -6.52
C ARG A 2 -3.20 5.31 -7.01
N LEU A 3 -3.66 4.68 -8.09
CA LEU A 3 -3.02 3.47 -8.62
C LEU A 3 -1.60 3.75 -9.12
N ALA A 4 -1.40 4.90 -9.77
CA ALA A 4 -0.09 5.35 -10.23
C ALA A 4 0.87 5.61 -9.06
N GLU A 5 0.37 6.22 -7.98
CA GLU A 5 1.12 6.39 -6.73
C GLU A 5 1.54 5.04 -6.13
N VAL A 6 0.62 4.07 -6.01
CA VAL A 6 0.93 2.71 -5.53
C VAL A 6 2.00 2.04 -6.39
N LEU A 7 1.87 2.10 -7.72
CA LEU A 7 2.88 1.56 -8.65
C LEU A 7 4.23 2.27 -8.50
N SER A 8 4.23 3.58 -8.28
CA SER A 8 5.45 4.35 -8.02
C SER A 8 6.11 3.98 -6.68
N ILE A 9 5.31 3.69 -5.65
CA ILE A 9 5.82 3.20 -4.36
C ILE A 9 6.49 1.83 -4.55
N LEU A 10 5.85 0.91 -5.28
CA LEU A 10 6.36 -0.44 -5.54
C LEU A 10 7.58 -0.48 -6.48
N ASN A 11 7.86 0.58 -7.25
CA ASN A 11 9.13 0.72 -7.97
C ASN A 11 10.35 0.71 -7.05
N ARG A 12 10.17 1.04 -5.76
CA ARG A 12 11.24 1.07 -4.75
C ARG A 12 11.50 -0.30 -4.10
N GLY A 13 10.71 -1.31 -4.45
CA GLY A 13 10.82 -2.66 -3.90
C GLY A 13 9.48 -3.24 -3.47
N GLY A 14 9.45 -4.56 -3.26
CA GLY A 14 8.26 -5.26 -2.81
C GLY A 14 7.87 -4.90 -1.37
N MET A 15 6.59 -4.64 -1.13
CA MET A 15 6.07 -4.15 0.14
C MET A 15 4.73 -4.82 0.50
N ASN A 16 4.43 -4.90 1.79
CA ASN A 16 3.08 -5.25 2.23
C ASN A 16 2.15 -4.02 2.17
N ALA A 17 0.84 -4.25 2.25
CA ALA A 17 -0.15 -3.17 2.11
C ALA A 17 -0.02 -2.08 3.18
N PHE A 18 0.41 -2.40 4.40
CA PHE A 18 0.63 -1.43 5.47
C PHE A 18 1.80 -0.49 5.14
N GLN A 19 2.90 -1.06 4.62
CA GLN A 19 4.05 -0.29 4.15
C GLN A 19 3.70 0.59 2.95
N VAL A 20 2.88 0.09 2.01
CA VAL A 20 2.38 0.88 0.89
C VAL A 20 1.54 2.04 1.41
N ALA A 21 0.56 1.78 2.27
CA ALA A 21 -0.29 2.82 2.87
C ALA A 21 0.52 3.91 3.59
N SER A 22 1.59 3.53 4.30
CA SER A 22 2.48 4.48 4.98
C SER A 22 3.25 5.43 4.07
N GLN A 23 3.32 5.11 2.78
CA GLN A 23 4.04 5.88 1.76
C GLN A 23 3.10 6.57 0.76
N MET A 24 1.80 6.31 0.86
CA MET A 24 0.78 7.04 0.12
C MET A 24 0.58 8.43 0.73
N THR A 25 0.13 9.36 -0.10
CA THR A 25 -0.22 10.72 0.31
C THR A 25 -1.61 10.73 0.93
N TRP A 26 -1.78 11.42 2.04
CA TRP A 26 -3.06 11.50 2.76
C TRP A 26 -3.34 12.94 3.16
N ASP A 27 -4.59 13.36 3.00
CA ASP A 27 -5.07 14.63 3.54
C ASP A 27 -5.54 14.44 4.99
N ILE A 28 -4.58 14.16 5.89
CA ILE A 28 -4.78 13.92 7.31
C ILE A 28 -3.85 14.81 8.10
N LYS A 29 -4.35 15.40 9.19
CA LYS A 29 -3.54 16.20 10.13
C LYS A 29 -2.66 15.28 10.99
N ALA A 30 -1.53 14.84 10.44
CA ALA A 30 -0.48 14.13 11.14
C ALA A 30 0.87 14.39 10.48
N GLU A 31 1.91 14.66 11.27
CA GLU A 31 3.25 15.00 10.77
C GLU A 31 4.01 13.80 10.18
N SER A 32 3.59 12.59 10.54
CA SER A 32 4.19 11.35 10.03
C SER A 32 3.21 10.18 10.17
N TRP A 33 3.48 9.09 9.45
CA TRP A 33 2.74 7.84 9.62
C TRP A 33 2.71 7.35 11.07
N ASN A 34 3.76 7.59 11.86
CA ASN A 34 3.77 7.17 13.26
C ASN A 34 2.71 7.88 14.10
N GLN A 35 2.42 9.15 13.79
CA GLN A 35 1.40 9.98 14.45
C GLN A 35 -0.02 9.77 13.90
N PHE A 36 -0.22 8.95 12.86
CA PHE A 36 -1.56 8.64 12.38
C PHE A 36 -2.39 7.96 13.49
N PRO A 37 -3.64 8.39 13.72
CA PRO A 37 -4.57 7.68 14.59
C PRO A 37 -4.69 6.22 14.15
N VAL A 38 -4.68 5.28 15.09
CA VAL A 38 -4.70 3.83 14.79
C VAL A 38 -5.88 3.46 13.90
N ALA A 39 -7.07 4.01 14.18
CA ALA A 39 -8.26 3.78 13.36
C ALA A 39 -8.06 4.26 11.91
N GLN A 40 -7.38 5.38 11.69
CA GLN A 40 -7.09 5.88 10.34
C GLN A 40 -6.04 5.03 9.62
N LYS A 41 -5.05 4.46 10.34
CA LYS A 41 -4.13 3.47 9.74
C LYS A 41 -4.87 2.25 9.21
N TRP A 42 -5.91 1.79 9.92
CA TRP A 42 -6.76 0.69 9.45
C TRP A 42 -7.46 1.04 8.14
N PHE A 43 -8.09 2.23 8.05
CA PHE A 43 -8.72 2.68 6.81
C PHE A 43 -7.72 2.84 5.66
N ALA A 44 -6.60 3.52 5.91
CA ALA A 44 -5.54 3.72 4.93
C ALA A 44 -4.97 2.40 4.40
N THR A 45 -4.76 1.42 5.30
CA THR A 45 -4.30 0.07 4.93
C THR A 45 -5.37 -0.67 4.10
N GLY A 46 -6.65 -0.55 4.46
CA GLY A 46 -7.75 -1.14 3.69
C GLY A 46 -7.86 -0.57 2.27
N GLU A 47 -7.72 0.74 2.11
CA GLU A 47 -7.67 1.40 0.79
C GLU A 47 -6.48 0.90 -0.03
N ALA A 48 -5.28 0.82 0.57
CA ALA A 48 -4.11 0.27 -0.10
C ALA A 48 -4.33 -1.19 -0.54
N ILE A 49 -4.95 -2.04 0.29
CA ILE A 49 -5.32 -3.41 -0.09
C ILE A 49 -6.24 -3.41 -1.30
N SER A 50 -7.27 -2.57 -1.33
CA SER A 50 -8.20 -2.48 -2.46
C SER A 50 -7.47 -2.14 -3.77
N HIS A 51 -6.58 -1.15 -3.74
CA HIS A 51 -5.77 -0.78 -4.91
C HIS A 51 -4.82 -1.89 -5.34
N LEU A 52 -4.16 -2.56 -4.39
CA LEU A 52 -3.22 -3.66 -4.69
C LEU A 52 -3.94 -4.86 -5.30
N ARG A 53 -5.12 -5.21 -4.80
CA ARG A 53 -5.95 -6.29 -5.36
C ARG A 53 -6.44 -5.97 -6.77
N TYR A 54 -6.87 -4.73 -7.01
CA TYR A 54 -7.24 -4.29 -8.35
C TYR A 54 -6.04 -4.35 -9.31
N LEU A 55 -4.86 -3.89 -8.90
CA LEU A 55 -3.65 -3.94 -9.73
C LEU A 55 -3.15 -5.37 -9.97
N GLU A 56 -3.40 -6.29 -9.04
CA GLU A 56 -3.10 -7.71 -9.19
C GLU A 56 -4.02 -8.34 -10.25
N GLU A 57 -5.32 -8.03 -10.22
CA GLU A 57 -6.29 -8.46 -11.23
C GLU A 57 -5.95 -7.90 -12.63
N GLU A 58 -5.39 -6.70 -12.68
CA GLU A 58 -4.91 -6.05 -13.89
C GLU A 58 -3.51 -6.50 -14.34
N GLU A 59 -2.92 -7.51 -13.68
CA GLU A 59 -1.59 -8.04 -14.00
C GLU A 59 -0.49 -6.98 -14.01
N LYS A 60 -0.58 -5.97 -13.13
CA LYS A 60 0.43 -4.89 -12.98
C LYS A 60 1.34 -5.09 -11.76
N VAL A 61 0.90 -5.91 -10.81
CA VAL A 61 1.66 -6.30 -9.62
C VAL A 61 1.47 -7.80 -9.37
N VAL A 62 2.46 -8.43 -8.74
CA VAL A 62 2.39 -9.82 -8.28
C VAL A 62 2.27 -9.85 -6.78
N ARG A 63 1.39 -10.72 -6.30
CA ARG A 63 1.24 -11.07 -4.90
C ARG A 63 2.11 -12.29 -4.57
N SER A 64 2.87 -12.21 -3.47
CA SER A 64 3.58 -13.34 -2.88
C SER A 64 3.32 -13.42 -1.38
N VAL A 65 3.60 -14.57 -0.78
CA VAL A 65 3.53 -14.76 0.67
C VAL A 65 4.93 -15.05 1.18
N SER A 66 5.45 -14.18 2.03
CA SER A 66 6.74 -14.34 2.70
C SER A 66 6.53 -14.33 4.21
N GLN A 67 6.97 -15.38 4.91
CA GLN A 67 6.84 -15.49 6.37
C GLN A 67 5.42 -15.21 6.89
N LYS A 68 4.39 -15.70 6.19
CA LYS A 68 2.95 -15.47 6.45
C LYS A 68 2.44 -14.04 6.21
N ILE A 69 3.28 -13.14 5.69
CA ILE A 69 2.92 -11.78 5.30
C ILE A 69 2.69 -11.76 3.79
N THR A 70 1.57 -11.16 3.36
CA THR A 70 1.33 -10.90 1.95
C THR A 70 2.17 -9.71 1.51
N MET A 71 2.98 -9.93 0.48
CA MET A 71 3.84 -8.93 -0.16
C MET A 71 3.35 -8.69 -1.59
N TYR A 72 3.52 -7.46 -2.07
CA TYR A 72 3.24 -7.06 -3.44
C TYR A 72 4.50 -6.50 -4.07
N SER A 73 4.78 -6.86 -5.32
CA SER A 73 5.87 -6.31 -6.12
C SER A 73 5.34 -5.92 -7.49
N ARG A 74 5.87 -4.84 -8.06
CA ARG A 74 5.54 -4.47 -9.44
C ARG A 74 6.11 -5.51 -10.41
N LEU A 75 5.37 -5.76 -11.49
CA LEU A 75 5.84 -6.55 -12.63
C LEU A 75 6.80 -5.75 -13.52
#